data_AF-A0A1F3LUC0-F1
#
_entry.id   AF-A0A1F3LUC0-F1
#
_cell.length_a   1.000
_cell.length_b   1.000
_cell.length_c   1.000
_cell.angle_alpha   90.00
_cell.angle_beta   90.00
_cell.angle_gamma   90.00
#
_symmetry.space_group_name_H-M   'P 1'
#
loop_
_entity.id
_entity.type
_entity.pdbx_description
1 polymer ?
#
loop_
_entity_poly.entity_id
_entity_poly.type
_entity_poly.pdbx_seq_one_letter_code
_entity_poly.pdbx_strand_id
1 'polypeptide(L)'
;MKKFFAFFCAIALLLLPVALFAQAETNTVITTIVGAGFSNYFLSLAALVPLVVLIAAFVNSKLNLSGFLKQLVAWVISIILCFVGWYFNLGVFTGLVWWVVVIYGFAVGLAANGFFDISLIQAILKALKLEKKNE
;
A
#
# COMPACT_ATOMS: atom_id res chain seq x y z
N MET A 1 -12.28 -18.32 -21.34
CA MET A 1 -12.99 -18.73 -20.11
C MET A 1 -12.09 -19.49 -19.14
N LYS A 2 -11.47 -20.63 -19.50
CA LYS A 2 -10.61 -21.41 -18.57
C LYS A 2 -9.42 -20.63 -17.98
N LYS A 3 -8.76 -19.77 -18.78
CA LYS A 3 -7.64 -18.92 -18.31
C LYS A 3 -8.08 -17.80 -17.36
N PHE A 4 -9.26 -17.22 -17.58
CA PHE A 4 -9.85 -16.22 -16.69
C PHE A 4 -10.31 -16.84 -15.36
N PHE A 5 -10.91 -18.03 -15.43
CA PHE A 5 -11.30 -18.79 -14.24
C PHE A 5 -10.07 -19.22 -13.41
N ALA A 6 -9.01 -19.71 -14.06
CA ALA A 6 -7.75 -20.04 -13.39
C ALA A 6 -7.07 -18.81 -12.74
N PHE A 7 -7.13 -17.64 -13.39
CA PHE A 7 -6.62 -16.39 -12.82
C PHE A 7 -7.40 -15.97 -11.57
N PHE A 8 -8.73 -16.08 -11.60
CA PHE A 8 -9.57 -15.78 -10.44
C PHE A 8 -9.34 -16.76 -9.28
N CYS A 9 -9.16 -18.06 -9.57
CA CYS A 9 -8.78 -19.05 -8.56
C CYS A 9 -7.38 -18.81 -7.98
N ALA A 10 -6.42 -18.35 -8.79
CA ALA A 10 -5.07 -18.03 -8.32
C ALA A 10 -5.07 -16.83 -7.36
N ILE A 11 -5.87 -15.80 -7.66
CA ILE A 11 -6.08 -14.65 -6.75
C ILE A 11 -6.75 -15.13 -5.45
N ALA A 12 -7.78 -15.96 -5.54
CA ALA A 12 -8.46 -16.50 -4.37
C ALA A 12 -7.52 -17.35 -3.48
N LEU A 13 -6.63 -18.15 -4.07
CA LEU A 13 -5.63 -18.92 -3.32
C LEU A 13 -4.60 -18.04 -2.62
N LEU A 14 -4.19 -16.94 -3.24
CA LEU A 14 -3.25 -15.97 -2.66
C LEU A 14 -3.86 -15.20 -1.48
N LEU A 15 -5.19 -15.15 -1.38
CA LEU A 15 -5.92 -14.47 -0.30
C LEU A 15 -6.19 -15.38 0.91
N LEU A 16 -5.99 -16.70 0.81
CA LEU A 16 -6.18 -17.65 1.92
C LEU A 16 -5.35 -17.33 3.18
N PRO A 17 -4.07 -16.88 3.09
CA PRO A 17 -3.29 -16.53 4.27
C PRO A 17 -3.86 -15.33 5.05
N VAL A 18 -4.66 -14.48 4.41
CA VAL A 18 -5.24 -13.28 5.05
C VAL A 18 -6.15 -13.66 6.22
N ALA A 19 -6.83 -14.81 6.15
CA ALA A 19 -7.66 -15.29 7.25
C ALA A 19 -6.85 -15.73 8.48
N LEU A 20 -5.61 -16.19 8.29
CA LEU A 20 -4.72 -16.62 9.39
C LEU A 20 -4.00 -15.44 10.05
N PHE A 21 -3.79 -14.35 9.32
CA PHE A 21 -3.21 -13.10 9.82
C PHE A 21 -4.27 -12.01 10.07
N ALA A 22 -5.56 -12.37 10.09
CA ALA A 22 -6.63 -11.47 10.45
C ALA A 22 -6.38 -10.98 11.87
N GLN A 23 -6.01 -9.71 12.01
CA GLN A 23 -5.80 -9.08 13.31
C GLN A 23 -7.14 -9.10 14.04
N ALA A 24 -7.17 -9.64 15.27
CA ALA A 24 -8.33 -9.52 16.13
C ALA A 24 -8.55 -8.03 16.41
N GLU A 25 -9.64 -7.48 15.85
CA GLU A 25 -10.05 -6.10 16.12
C GLU A 25 -10.35 -5.99 17.61
N THR A 26 -9.45 -5.35 18.36
CA THR A 26 -9.85 -4.78 19.64
C THR A 26 -10.71 -3.58 19.29
N ASN A 27 -12.03 -3.79 19.29
CA ASN A 27 -13.05 -2.75 19.26
C ASN A 27 -12.91 -1.87 20.51
N THR A 28 -11.82 -1.11 20.60
CA THR A 28 -11.81 0.12 21.36
C THR A 28 -12.65 1.07 20.54
N VAL A 29 -13.91 1.23 20.94
CA VAL A 29 -14.72 2.36 20.51
C VAL A 29 -13.90 3.59 20.90
N ILE A 30 -13.19 4.17 19.94
CA ILE A 30 -12.50 5.43 20.10
C ILE A 30 -13.61 6.49 20.16
N THR A 31 -14.12 6.75 21.36
CA THR A 31 -14.99 7.90 21.65
C THR A 31 -14.17 9.20 21.70
N THR A 32 -13.15 9.32 20.84
CA THR A 32 -12.39 10.56 20.71
C THR A 32 -13.11 11.43 19.71
N ILE A 33 -13.56 12.59 20.19
CA ILE A 33 -14.04 13.72 19.42
C ILE A 33 -13.25 13.78 18.09
N VAL A 34 -13.96 13.75 16.96
CA VAL A 34 -13.37 13.89 15.61
C VAL A 34 -12.81 15.31 15.49
N GLY A 35 -11.64 15.55 16.07
CA GLY A 35 -10.82 16.71 15.79
C GLY A 35 -10.07 16.46 14.49
N ALA A 36 -9.97 17.47 13.62
CA ALA A 36 -9.18 17.41 12.39
C ALA A 36 -7.66 17.40 12.70
N GLY A 37 -7.16 16.27 13.21
CA GLY A 37 -5.78 16.10 13.66
C GLY A 37 -4.99 15.11 12.81
N PHE A 38 -3.66 15.28 12.80
CA PHE A 38 -2.71 14.40 12.10
C PHE A 38 -2.86 12.92 12.49
N SER A 39 -3.28 12.63 13.72
CA SER A 39 -3.55 11.28 14.21
C SER A 39 -4.61 10.52 13.39
N ASN A 40 -5.53 11.21 12.72
CA ASN A 40 -6.62 10.57 11.97
C ASN A 40 -6.13 9.76 10.77
N TYR A 41 -4.98 10.13 10.20
CA TYR A 41 -4.36 9.37 9.12
C TYR A 41 -3.84 7.99 9.59
N PHE A 42 -3.74 7.76 10.90
CA PHE A 42 -3.25 6.50 11.48
C PHE A 42 -4.37 5.56 11.94
N LEU A 43 -5.64 5.96 11.79
CA LEU A 43 -6.80 5.15 12.20
C LEU A 43 -6.94 3.85 11.40
N SER A 44 -6.45 3.81 10.17
CA SER A 44 -6.37 2.61 9.34
C SER A 44 -5.27 2.75 8.29
N LEU A 45 -4.82 1.62 7.74
CA LEU A 45 -3.87 1.65 6.62
C LEU A 45 -4.45 2.43 5.42
N ALA A 46 -5.76 2.30 5.17
CA ALA A 46 -6.45 3.02 4.10
C ALA A 46 -6.50 4.54 4.37
N ALA A 47 -6.67 4.96 5.62
CA ALA A 47 -6.65 6.38 6.00
C ALA A 47 -5.26 7.01 5.77
N LEU A 48 -4.18 6.22 5.81
CA LEU A 48 -2.81 6.69 5.63
C LEU A 48 -2.43 6.91 4.15
N VAL A 49 -3.04 6.15 3.23
CA VAL A 49 -2.77 6.22 1.78
C VAL A 49 -2.83 7.64 1.21
N PRO A 50 -3.89 8.46 1.41
CA PRO A 50 -3.95 9.80 0.84
C PRO A 50 -2.83 10.72 1.34
N LEU A 51 -2.39 10.55 2.60
CA LEU A 51 -1.26 11.31 3.14
C LEU A 51 0.05 10.93 2.43
N VAL A 52 0.28 9.62 2.22
CA VAL A 52 1.44 9.12 1.46
C VAL A 52 1.43 9.67 0.03
N VAL A 53 0.29 9.64 -0.65
CA VAL A 53 0.15 10.16 -2.03
C VAL A 53 0.53 11.65 -2.08
N LEU A 54 0.02 12.45 -1.13
CA LEU A 54 0.29 13.88 -1.07
C LEU A 54 1.80 14.16 -0.86
N ILE A 55 2.41 13.52 0.13
CA ILE A 55 3.83 13.74 0.44
C ILE A 55 4.71 13.23 -0.69
N ALA A 56 4.42 12.04 -1.24
CA ALA A 56 5.16 11.50 -2.37
C ALA A 56 5.05 12.40 -3.60
N ALA A 57 3.87 12.96 -3.90
CA ALA A 57 3.70 13.91 -4.99
C ALA A 57 4.53 15.19 -4.77
N PHE A 58 4.52 15.73 -3.56
CA PHE A 58 5.32 16.90 -3.20
C PHE A 58 6.83 16.64 -3.36
N VAL A 59 7.32 15.52 -2.81
CA VAL A 59 8.74 15.13 -2.90
C VAL A 59 9.14 14.88 -4.36
N ASN A 60 8.30 14.18 -5.13
CA ASN A 60 8.55 13.92 -6.55
C ASN A 60 8.61 15.23 -7.35
N SER A 61 7.77 16.21 -7.03
CA SER A 61 7.79 17.53 -7.66
C SER A 61 9.05 18.33 -7.30
N LYS A 62 9.52 18.26 -6.05
CA LYS A 62 10.74 18.96 -5.62
C LYS A 62 12.02 18.36 -6.20
N LEU A 63 12.05 17.04 -6.38
CA LEU A 63 13.23 16.30 -6.80
C LEU A 63 13.25 15.96 -8.30
N ASN A 64 12.20 16.34 -9.06
CA ASN A 64 12.05 16.04 -10.49
C ASN A 64 12.30 14.55 -10.83
N LEU A 65 11.87 13.65 -9.94
CA LEU A 65 12.07 12.21 -10.13
C LEU A 65 11.22 11.69 -11.28
N SER A 66 11.63 10.59 -11.91
CA SER A 66 10.89 9.94 -12.99
C SER A 66 10.97 8.42 -12.91
N GLY A 67 10.02 7.74 -13.55
CA GLY A 67 9.94 6.28 -13.60
C GLY A 67 9.92 5.61 -12.21
N PHE A 68 10.67 4.53 -12.09
CA PHE A 68 10.77 3.70 -10.88
C PHE A 68 11.16 4.47 -9.62
N LEU A 69 11.97 5.54 -9.74
CA LEU A 69 12.39 6.33 -8.57
C LEU A 69 11.20 7.01 -7.87
N LYS A 70 10.15 7.40 -8.61
CA LYS A 70 8.93 7.95 -8.01
C LYS A 70 8.21 6.92 -7.14
N GLN A 71 8.21 5.66 -7.57
CA GLN A 71 7.58 4.55 -6.86
C GLN A 71 8.38 4.20 -5.60
N LEU A 72 9.70 4.06 -5.74
CA LEU A 72 10.60 3.80 -4.62
C LEU A 72 10.47 4.87 -3.53
N VAL A 73 10.41 6.14 -3.91
CA VAL A 73 10.22 7.25 -2.95
C VAL A 73 8.88 7.14 -2.22
N ALA A 74 7.80 6.77 -2.90
CA ALA A 74 6.51 6.57 -2.23
C ALA A 74 6.57 5.42 -1.21
N TRP A 75 7.27 4.33 -1.51
CA TRP A 75 7.44 3.19 -0.59
C TRP A 75 8.31 3.55 0.62
N VAL A 76 9.36 4.35 0.42
CA VAL A 76 10.19 4.83 1.53
C VAL A 76 9.40 5.79 2.42
N ILE A 77 8.64 6.72 1.82
CA ILE A 77 7.80 7.67 2.56
C ILE A 77 6.75 6.95 3.38
N SER A 78 6.08 5.92 2.82
CA SER A 78 5.07 5.16 3.55
C SER A 78 5.65 4.38 4.72
N ILE A 79 6.82 3.76 4.56
CA ILE A 79 7.53 3.08 5.66
C ILE A 79 7.87 4.08 6.77
N ILE A 80 8.44 5.25 6.42
CA ILE A 80 8.78 6.29 7.39
C ILE A 80 7.51 6.76 8.14
N LEU A 81 6.41 7.01 7.43
CA LEU A 81 5.15 7.41 8.06
C LEU A 81 4.61 6.32 8.99
N CYS A 82 4.63 5.06 8.59
CA CYS A 82 4.22 3.96 9.49
C CYS A 82 5.11 3.87 10.74
N PHE A 83 6.42 4.12 10.61
CA PHE A 83 7.32 4.22 11.77
C PHE A 83 7.00 5.40 12.69
N VAL A 84 6.57 6.54 12.14
CA VAL A 84 6.05 7.67 12.94
C VAL A 84 4.81 7.22 13.72
N GLY A 85 3.85 6.56 13.04
CA GLY A 85 2.66 6.00 13.68
C GLY A 85 3.00 5.03 14.82
N TRP A 86 3.96 4.13 14.58
CA TRP A 86 4.42 3.16 15.57
C TRP A 86 5.15 3.81 16.75
N TYR A 87 6.08 4.72 16.49
CA TYR A 87 6.88 5.38 17.51
C TYR A 87 6.02 6.18 18.50
N PHE A 88 4.96 6.83 18.01
CA PHE A 88 4.02 7.59 18.82
C PHE A 88 2.80 6.77 19.32
N ASN A 89 2.76 5.46 19.09
CA ASN A 89 1.61 4.60 19.43
C ASN A 89 0.27 5.15 18.91
N LEU A 90 0.23 5.44 17.60
CA LEU A 90 -0.95 5.98 16.93
C LEU A 90 -1.76 4.88 16.23
N GLY A 91 -3.07 4.90 16.45
CA GLY A 91 -4.05 4.10 15.71
C GLY A 91 -3.67 2.63 15.55
N VAL A 92 -3.65 2.14 14.30
CA VAL A 92 -3.40 0.71 14.00
C VAL A 92 -1.98 0.24 14.31
N PHE A 93 -1.07 1.15 14.64
CA PHE A 93 0.34 0.82 14.90
C PHE A 93 0.64 0.54 16.38
N THR A 94 -0.30 0.83 17.28
CA THR A 94 -0.15 0.61 18.73
C THR A 94 0.03 -0.87 19.04
N GLY A 95 1.10 -1.20 19.76
CA GLY A 95 1.39 -2.59 20.17
C GLY A 95 1.91 -3.50 19.05
N LEU A 96 2.16 -2.98 17.85
CA LEU A 96 2.79 -3.76 16.79
C LEU A 96 4.28 -3.96 17.03
N VAL A 97 4.85 -5.03 16.46
CA VAL A 97 6.29 -5.23 16.40
C VAL A 97 6.86 -4.46 15.21
N TRP A 98 8.05 -3.87 15.35
CA TRP A 98 8.66 -3.00 14.34
C TRP A 98 8.74 -3.61 12.93
N TRP A 99 8.93 -4.92 12.78
CA TRP A 99 8.98 -5.57 11.47
C TRP A 99 7.60 -5.65 10.79
N VAL A 100 6.51 -5.75 11.56
CA VAL A 100 5.13 -5.69 11.05
C VAL A 100 4.85 -4.31 10.47
N VAL A 101 5.38 -3.26 11.12
CA VAL A 101 5.26 -1.87 10.68
C VAL A 101 5.93 -1.66 9.32
N VAL A 102 7.08 -2.30 9.08
CA VAL A 102 7.74 -2.27 7.76
C VAL A 102 6.85 -2.89 6.68
N ILE A 103 6.24 -4.04 6.96
CA ILE A 103 5.32 -4.71 6.03
C ILE A 103 4.10 -3.84 5.75
N TYR A 104 3.52 -3.24 6.78
CA TYR A 104 2.37 -2.34 6.64
C TYR A 104 2.74 -1.07 5.87
N GLY A 105 3.90 -0.49 6.14
CA GLY A 105 4.46 0.62 5.37
C GLY A 105 4.63 0.28 3.90
N PHE A 106 5.16 -0.90 3.60
CA PHE A 106 5.28 -1.36 2.22
C PHE A 106 3.91 -1.54 1.56
N ALA A 107 2.94 -2.17 2.25
CA ALA A 107 1.59 -2.35 1.74
C ALA A 107 0.87 -1.01 1.45
N VAL A 108 1.00 -0.02 2.34
CA VAL A 108 0.46 1.34 2.14
C VAL A 108 1.17 2.03 0.96
N GLY A 109 2.48 1.86 0.83
CA GLY A 109 3.25 2.41 -0.29
C GLY A 109 2.81 1.84 -1.64
N LEU A 110 2.56 0.53 -1.69
CA LEU A 110 1.97 -0.14 -2.85
C LEU A 110 0.55 0.33 -3.12
N ALA A 111 -0.27 0.58 -2.10
CA ALA A 111 -1.61 1.13 -2.29
C ALA A 111 -1.58 2.58 -2.81
N ALA A 112 -0.56 3.36 -2.46
CA ALA A 112 -0.43 4.76 -2.85
C ALA A 112 0.09 4.97 -4.29
N ASN A 113 0.99 4.12 -4.78
CA ASN A 113 1.65 4.31 -6.09
C ASN A 113 1.69 3.04 -6.96
N GLY A 114 1.23 1.90 -6.44
CA GLY A 114 1.28 0.62 -7.15
C GLY A 114 2.70 0.07 -7.35
N PHE A 115 2.77 -1.05 -8.06
CA PHE A 115 3.99 -1.69 -8.55
C PHE A 115 4.07 -1.70 -10.09
N PHE A 116 2.98 -1.38 -10.78
CA PHE A 116 2.82 -1.65 -12.21
C PHE A 116 3.37 -0.49 -13.05
N ASP A 117 4.63 -0.59 -13.44
CA ASP A 117 5.17 0.19 -14.56
C ASP A 117 4.58 -0.34 -15.89
N ILE A 118 4.40 0.55 -16.87
CA ILE A 118 4.00 0.22 -18.24
C ILE A 118 4.93 -0.86 -18.81
N SER A 119 6.23 -0.78 -18.50
CA SER A 119 7.21 -1.79 -18.91
C SER A 119 6.96 -3.17 -18.30
N LEU A 120 6.51 -3.25 -17.04
CA LEU A 120 6.12 -4.51 -16.39
C LEU A 120 4.84 -5.07 -17.03
N ILE A 121 3.85 -4.22 -17.28
CA ILE A 121 2.60 -4.62 -17.95
C ILE A 121 2.91 -5.12 -19.36
N GLN A 122 3.74 -4.41 -20.12
CA GLN A 122 4.19 -4.86 -21.45
C GLN A 122 4.94 -6.19 -21.40
N ALA A 123 5.81 -6.39 -20.40
CA ALA A 123 6.49 -7.67 -20.20
C ALA A 123 5.51 -8.81 -19.91
N ILE A 124 4.50 -8.58 -19.08
CA ILE A 124 3.45 -9.56 -18.79
C ILE A 124 2.59 -9.83 -20.02
N LEU A 125 2.17 -8.81 -20.76
CA LEU A 125 1.39 -8.96 -21.99
C LEU A 125 2.15 -9.76 -23.06
N LYS A 126 3.46 -9.50 -23.19
CA LYS A 126 4.36 -10.25 -24.07
C LYS A 126 4.51 -11.70 -23.63
N ALA A 127 4.69 -11.95 -22.33
CA ALA A 127 4.73 -13.30 -21.77
C ALA A 127 3.43 -14.08 -22.00
N LEU A 128 2.28 -13.39 -21.96
CA LEU A 128 0.96 -13.98 -22.18
C LEU A 128 0.55 -14.07 -23.66
N LYS A 129 1.37 -13.56 -24.60
CA LYS A 129 1.06 -13.46 -26.03
C LYS A 129 -0.28 -12.75 -26.32
N LEU A 130 -0.64 -11.78 -25.49
CA LEU A 130 -1.87 -11.00 -25.60
C LEU A 130 -1.63 -9.61 -26.21
N GLU A 131 -0.41 -9.36 -26.70
CA GLU A 131 -0.08 -8.10 -27.36
C GLU A 131 -0.96 -7.92 -28.60
N LYS A 132 -1.83 -6.91 -28.57
CA LYS A 132 -2.55 -6.49 -29.77
C LYS A 132 -1.52 -5.85 -30.69
N LYS A 133 -1.27 -6.48 -31.84
CA LYS A 133 -0.49 -5.89 -32.92
C LYS A 133 -1.22 -4.61 -33.35
N ASN A 134 -0.64 -3.46 -33.02
CA ASN A 134 -1.11 -2.20 -33.56
C ASN A 134 -0.68 -2.18 -35.04
N GLU A 135 -1.66 -2.34 -35.93
CA GLU A 135 -1.54 -1.96 -37.34
C GLU A 135 -1.73 -0.45 -37.47
#